data_AF-A0A7T0KFC8-F1
#
_entry.id   AF-A0A7T0KFC8-F1
#
_cell.length_a   1.000
_cell.length_b   1.000
_cell.length_c   1.000
_cell.angle_alpha   90.00
_cell.angle_beta   90.00
_cell.angle_gamma   90.00
#
_symmetry.space_group_name_H-M   'P 1'
#
loop_
_entity.id
_entity.type
_entity.pdbx_description
1 polymer ?
#
loop_
_entity_poly.entity_id
_entity_poly.type
_entity_poly.pdbx_seq_one_letter_code
_entity_poly.pdbx_strand_id
1 'polypeptide(L)'
;MSPEGNLAVVGIQGDGTANGVETIMLLRADGAVFKQRIPFSSHSLDLSEDHVIVMGTSPEGTPQRNRIFVMDADGGGGEVALPQDYDAAFVPMRYSTVNYMGDGVFEILQTDRVDNGEEGERTEVTAFEVRVTDSRAQELETQQVRHRVMTRYEDAAVSDNLPYGESGFIDADGKVFISRRDSEKPEYMGTVADFAEEGFLRVRSKAADPKFALKREGYVEIRSWNNPERVVATLNTERFACRIEQCGIAAVTEIS
;
A
#
# COMPACT_ATOMS: atom_id res chain seq x y z
N MET A 1 8.54 -0.66 3.31
CA MET A 1 9.77 -0.10 3.91
C MET A 1 9.45 1.35 4.19
N SER A 2 10.01 1.92 5.25
CA SER A 2 9.77 3.32 5.58
C SER A 2 10.34 4.23 4.49
N PRO A 3 9.86 5.47 4.37
CA PRO A 3 10.36 6.45 3.40
C PRO A 3 11.88 6.64 3.44
N GLU A 4 12.48 6.54 4.63
CA GLU A 4 13.92 6.66 4.84
C GLU A 4 14.69 5.36 4.63
N GLY A 5 14.00 4.22 4.42
CA GLY A 5 14.61 2.91 4.28
C GLY A 5 15.12 2.29 5.59
N ASN A 6 14.85 2.92 6.73
CA ASN A 6 15.34 2.49 8.05
C ASN A 6 14.53 1.33 8.65
N LEU A 7 13.28 1.16 8.20
CA LEU A 7 12.35 0.14 8.67
C LEU A 7 11.77 -0.65 7.51
N ALA A 8 11.49 -1.94 7.73
CA ALA A 8 10.68 -2.76 6.84
C ALA A 8 9.74 -3.63 7.67
N VAL A 9 8.51 -3.83 7.17
CA VAL A 9 7.52 -4.66 7.84
C VAL A 9 7.08 -5.80 6.93
N VAL A 10 6.86 -6.96 7.53
CA VAL A 10 6.37 -8.18 6.87
C VAL A 10 5.26 -8.79 7.70
N GLY A 11 4.11 -9.02 7.10
CA GLY A 11 3.04 -9.85 7.65
C GLY A 11 3.26 -11.32 7.31
N ILE A 12 3.21 -12.19 8.30
CA ILE A 12 3.37 -13.63 8.15
C ILE A 12 2.13 -14.33 8.69
N GLN A 13 1.36 -14.90 7.76
CA GLN A 13 0.33 -15.88 8.06
C GLN A 13 1.01 -17.24 8.18
N GLY A 14 0.90 -17.89 9.34
CA GLY A 14 1.56 -19.18 9.59
C GLY A 14 0.70 -20.36 9.18
N ASP A 15 1.34 -21.43 8.69
CA ASP A 15 0.73 -22.73 8.31
C ASP A 15 0.18 -23.56 9.49
N GLY A 16 -0.23 -22.91 10.58
CA GLY A 16 -0.70 -23.56 11.81
C GLY A 16 -1.21 -22.60 12.88
N THR A 17 -1.32 -21.31 12.58
CA THR A 17 -2.04 -20.37 13.43
C THR A 17 -3.54 -20.60 13.23
N ALA A 18 -4.29 -20.76 14.33
CA ALA A 18 -5.75 -20.72 14.30
C ALA A 18 -6.21 -19.57 13.40
N ASN A 19 -7.24 -19.81 12.59
CA ASN A 19 -7.78 -18.85 11.63
C ASN A 19 -7.75 -17.43 12.21
N GLY A 20 -7.03 -16.51 11.54
CA GLY A 20 -6.91 -15.08 11.84
C GLY A 20 -6.08 -14.66 13.05
N VAL A 21 -4.97 -15.34 13.31
CA VAL A 21 -3.83 -14.74 14.04
C VAL A 21 -2.66 -14.60 13.09
N GLU A 22 -2.12 -13.39 12.96
CA GLU A 22 -0.98 -13.09 12.10
C GLU A 22 0.24 -12.66 12.93
N THR A 23 1.45 -12.90 12.42
CA THR A 23 2.68 -12.36 13.02
C THR A 23 3.19 -11.21 12.16
N ILE A 24 3.31 -10.03 12.74
CA ILE A 24 3.95 -8.87 12.13
C ILE A 24 5.42 -8.87 12.55
N MET A 25 6.32 -8.84 11.56
CA MET A 25 7.75 -8.73 11.75
C MET A 25 8.23 -7.34 11.31
N LEU A 26 8.85 -6.60 12.23
CA LEU A 26 9.55 -5.36 11.95
C LEU A 26 11.05 -5.62 11.84
N LEU A 27 11.66 -5.13 10.77
CA LEU A 27 13.06 -5.25 10.44
C LEU A 27 13.67 -3.85 10.42
N ARG A 28 14.72 -3.63 11.19
CA ARG A 28 15.48 -2.37 11.20
C ARG A 28 16.74 -2.48 10.35
N ALA A 29 17.19 -1.34 9.83
CA ALA A 29 18.43 -1.25 9.07
C ALA A 29 19.69 -1.68 9.87
N ASP A 30 19.66 -1.58 11.20
CA ASP A 30 20.72 -2.08 12.09
C ASP A 30 20.71 -3.61 12.27
N GLY A 31 19.76 -4.31 11.64
CA GLY A 31 19.61 -5.76 11.69
C GLY A 31 18.75 -6.26 12.85
N ALA A 32 18.23 -5.37 13.71
CA ALA A 32 17.28 -5.77 14.74
C ALA A 32 15.94 -6.22 14.14
N VAL A 33 15.35 -7.23 14.75
CA VAL A 33 14.09 -7.84 14.30
C VAL A 33 13.14 -7.97 15.48
N PHE A 34 11.97 -7.35 15.36
CA PHE A 34 10.89 -7.44 16.34
C PHE A 34 9.72 -8.23 15.76
N LYS A 35 9.04 -8.99 16.61
CA LYS A 35 7.89 -9.82 16.22
C LYS A 35 6.73 -9.54 17.15
N GLN A 36 5.59 -9.20 16.59
CA GLN A 36 4.33 -9.01 17.31
C GLN A 36 3.27 -9.95 16.75
N ARG A 37 2.51 -10.61 17.63
CA ARG A 37 1.34 -11.40 17.21
C ARG A 37 0.10 -10.52 17.30
N ILE A 38 -0.62 -10.41 16.19
CA ILE A 38 -1.89 -9.68 16.13
C ILE A 38 -3.06 -10.67 16.10
N PRO A 39 -4.13 -10.42 16.88
CA PRO A 39 -5.27 -11.34 17.00
C PRO A 39 -6.30 -11.17 15.86
N PHE A 40 -5.83 -10.82 14.66
CA PHE A 40 -6.65 -10.62 13.46
C PHE A 40 -5.83 -10.86 12.18
N SER A 41 -6.50 -11.05 11.04
CA SER A 41 -5.85 -11.09 9.72
C SER A 41 -5.70 -9.67 9.18
N SER A 42 -4.50 -9.27 8.81
CA SER A 42 -4.29 -7.97 8.17
C SER A 42 -4.78 -7.98 6.72
N HIS A 43 -5.35 -6.86 6.27
CA HIS A 43 -5.67 -6.61 4.87
C HIS A 43 -4.99 -5.35 4.34
N SER A 44 -4.46 -4.51 5.23
CA SER A 44 -3.67 -3.33 4.87
C SER A 44 -2.68 -3.01 5.97
N LEU A 45 -1.53 -2.45 5.58
CA LEU A 45 -0.53 -1.93 6.50
C LEU A 45 0.27 -0.84 5.81
N ASP A 46 0.76 0.11 6.57
CA ASP A 46 1.76 1.07 6.11
C ASP A 46 2.70 1.50 7.23
N LEU A 47 3.79 2.18 6.88
CA LEU A 47 4.94 2.43 7.73
C LEU A 47 5.49 3.85 7.53
N SER A 48 5.54 4.63 8.61
CA SER A 48 6.24 5.91 8.69
C SER A 48 7.72 5.71 8.97
N GLU A 49 8.44 6.78 9.29
CA GLU A 49 9.83 6.76 9.72
C GLU A 49 10.04 5.92 10.99
N ASP A 50 9.03 5.86 11.86
CA ASP A 50 9.13 5.35 13.22
C ASP A 50 7.95 4.49 13.70
N HIS A 51 6.86 4.36 12.93
CA HIS A 51 5.67 3.61 13.30
C HIS A 51 5.13 2.76 12.15
N VAL A 52 4.54 1.61 12.49
CA VAL A 52 3.70 0.80 11.60
C VAL A 52 2.25 0.91 12.07
N ILE A 53 1.32 1.12 11.13
CA ILE A 53 -0.11 0.90 11.35
C ILE A 53 -0.52 -0.34 10.55
N VAL A 54 -1.18 -1.29 11.22
CA VAL A 54 -1.73 -2.50 10.60
C VAL A 54 -3.24 -2.51 10.80
N MET A 55 -3.97 -2.69 9.72
CA MET A 55 -5.42 -2.80 9.72
C MET A 55 -5.86 -4.19 9.27
N GLY A 56 -6.84 -4.73 9.98
CA GLY A 56 -7.26 -6.10 9.80
C GLY A 56 -8.68 -6.37 10.27
N THR A 57 -9.11 -7.61 10.12
CA THR A 57 -10.43 -8.08 10.57
C THR A 57 -10.30 -9.31 11.44
N SER A 58 -11.12 -9.36 12.49
CA SER A 58 -11.18 -10.54 13.35
C SER A 58 -11.69 -11.78 12.58
N PRO A 59 -11.09 -12.96 12.81
CA PRO A 59 -11.53 -14.21 12.21
C PRO A 59 -12.86 -14.74 12.76
N GLU A 60 -13.20 -14.40 14.00
CA GLU A 60 -14.37 -14.91 14.70
C GLU A 60 -15.42 -13.80 14.87
N GLY A 61 -16.65 -14.08 14.40
CA GLY A 61 -17.79 -13.19 14.51
C GLY A 61 -18.32 -12.73 13.15
N THR A 62 -19.54 -13.12 12.83
CA THR A 62 -20.33 -12.46 11.80
C THR A 62 -21.19 -11.41 12.50
N PRO A 63 -21.09 -10.11 12.16
CA PRO A 63 -20.27 -9.53 11.09
C PRO A 63 -18.79 -9.32 11.46
N GLN A 64 -17.91 -9.43 10.47
CA GLN A 64 -16.50 -9.05 10.60
C GLN A 64 -16.36 -7.57 10.95
N ARG A 65 -15.41 -7.26 11.82
CA ARG A 65 -15.12 -5.88 12.24
C ARG A 65 -13.67 -5.51 12.03
N ASN A 66 -13.45 -4.29 11.55
CA ASN A 66 -12.16 -3.66 11.40
C ASN A 66 -11.50 -3.42 12.75
N ARG A 67 -10.18 -3.61 12.79
CA ARG A 67 -9.31 -3.42 13.96
C ARG A 67 -7.99 -2.80 13.52
N ILE A 68 -7.38 -2.02 14.40
CA ILE A 68 -6.10 -1.37 14.13
C ILE A 68 -5.09 -1.75 15.21
N PHE A 69 -3.87 -2.05 14.77
CA PHE A 69 -2.72 -2.26 15.62
C PHE A 69 -1.61 -1.29 15.22
N VAL A 70 -0.96 -0.69 16.23
CA VAL A 70 0.15 0.24 16.04
C VAL A 70 1.40 -0.35 16.68
N MET A 71 2.55 -0.18 16.01
CA MET A 71 3.85 -0.61 16.50
C MET A 71 4.89 0.49 16.28
N ASP A 72 5.73 0.78 17.26
CA ASP A 72 6.89 1.65 17.13
C ASP A 72 8.12 0.94 16.56
N ALA A 73 9.14 1.73 16.22
CA ALA A 73 10.42 1.28 15.71
C ALA A 73 11.21 0.37 16.66
N ASP A 74 10.87 0.36 17.96
CA ASP A 74 11.50 -0.50 18.96
C ASP A 74 10.69 -1.79 19.22
N GLY A 75 9.64 -2.03 18.43
CA GLY A 75 8.78 -3.21 18.50
C GLY A 75 7.72 -3.16 19.62
N GLY A 76 7.64 -2.05 20.35
CA GLY A 76 6.54 -1.74 21.26
C GLY A 76 5.27 -1.45 20.46
N GLY A 77 4.11 -1.74 21.03
CA GLY A 77 2.85 -1.54 20.31
C GLY A 77 1.68 -2.28 20.92
N GLY A 78 0.51 -2.02 20.35
CA GLY A 78 -0.75 -2.54 20.84
C GLY A 78 -1.89 -2.29 19.86
N GLU A 79 -3.01 -2.94 20.15
CA GLU A 79 -4.27 -2.58 19.52
C GLU A 79 -4.74 -1.22 20.04
N VAL A 80 -5.23 -0.39 19.13
CA VAL A 80 -5.75 0.95 19.41
C VAL A 80 -7.20 1.05 18.96
N ALA A 81 -7.93 2.00 19.54
CA ALA A 81 -9.26 2.34 19.08
C ALA A 81 -9.21 2.85 17.63
N LEU A 82 -10.24 2.50 16.86
CA LEU A 82 -10.49 3.12 15.56
C LEU A 82 -10.72 4.63 15.75
N PRO A 83 -10.44 5.45 14.71
CA PRO A 83 -10.75 6.88 14.76
C PRO A 83 -12.18 7.14 15.21
N GLN A 84 -12.40 8.24 15.93
CA GLN A 84 -13.74 8.64 16.31
C GLN A 84 -14.65 8.72 15.07
N ASP A 85 -15.86 8.19 15.20
CA ASP A 85 -16.89 8.10 14.14
C ASP A 85 -16.59 7.11 13.00
N TYR A 86 -15.51 6.32 13.10
CA TYR A 86 -15.25 5.21 12.17
C TYR A 86 -16.28 4.07 12.37
N ASP A 87 -16.97 3.66 11.31
CA ASP A 87 -17.81 2.45 11.28
C ASP A 87 -16.93 1.20 11.19
N ALA A 88 -16.88 0.46 12.29
CA ALA A 88 -16.10 -0.76 12.39
C ALA A 88 -16.58 -1.89 11.47
N ALA A 89 -17.73 -1.78 10.80
CA ALA A 89 -18.18 -2.79 9.85
C ALA A 89 -17.17 -2.97 8.71
N PHE A 90 -16.74 -4.22 8.50
CA PHE A 90 -15.86 -4.50 7.36
C PHE A 90 -16.65 -4.47 6.05
N VAL A 91 -16.26 -3.56 5.18
CA VAL A 91 -16.66 -3.53 3.77
C VAL A 91 -15.40 -3.77 2.94
N PRO A 92 -15.34 -4.84 2.12
CA PRO A 92 -14.18 -5.09 1.29
C PRO A 92 -13.88 -3.91 0.37
N MET A 93 -12.64 -3.43 0.42
CA MET A 93 -12.13 -2.36 -0.44
C MET A 93 -10.95 -2.87 -1.24
N ARG A 94 -10.85 -2.44 -2.50
CA ARG A 94 -9.74 -2.83 -3.39
C ARG A 94 -8.48 -1.97 -3.20
N TYR A 95 -8.62 -0.82 -2.56
CA TYR A 95 -7.53 0.10 -2.23
C TYR A 95 -6.95 -0.23 -0.85
N SER A 96 -5.72 0.21 -0.58
CA SER A 96 -5.16 0.13 0.76
C SER A 96 -5.97 0.99 1.72
N THR A 97 -6.41 0.41 2.84
CA THR A 97 -7.18 1.14 3.86
C THR A 97 -6.30 1.98 4.78
N VAL A 98 -4.99 1.70 4.83
CA VAL A 98 -3.99 2.48 5.56
C VAL A 98 -2.94 2.98 4.57
N ASN A 99 -2.65 4.28 4.61
CA ASN A 99 -1.64 4.91 3.76
C ASN A 99 -0.81 5.91 4.58
N TYR A 100 0.51 5.87 4.46
CA TYR A 100 1.40 6.85 5.05
C TYR A 100 1.43 8.12 4.18
N MET A 101 1.28 9.28 4.81
CA MET A 101 1.08 10.55 4.12
C MET A 101 2.29 11.48 4.14
N GLY A 102 3.35 11.10 4.86
CA GLY A 102 4.45 12.00 5.19
C GLY A 102 4.27 12.68 6.54
N ASP A 103 5.38 13.16 7.10
CA ASP A 103 5.46 13.92 8.34
C ASP A 103 4.72 13.27 9.52
N GLY A 104 4.75 11.94 9.65
CA GLY A 104 4.12 11.19 10.74
C GLY A 104 2.59 11.13 10.68
N VAL A 105 1.99 11.47 9.53
CA VAL A 105 0.54 11.39 9.31
C VAL A 105 0.20 10.11 8.54
N PHE A 106 -0.87 9.43 8.94
CA PHE A 106 -1.46 8.33 8.21
C PHE A 106 -2.88 8.70 7.77
N GLU A 107 -3.33 8.13 6.67
CA GLU A 107 -4.72 8.13 6.24
C GLU A 107 -5.31 6.74 6.48
N ILE A 108 -6.43 6.70 7.20
CA ILE A 108 -7.25 5.50 7.37
C ILE A 108 -8.55 5.71 6.59
N LEU A 109 -8.84 4.80 5.67
CA LEU A 109 -10.03 4.84 4.83
C LEU A 109 -11.13 3.95 5.40
N GLN A 110 -12.31 4.52 5.51
CA GLN A 110 -13.58 3.82 5.68
C GLN A 110 -14.31 3.78 4.35
N THR A 111 -14.81 2.61 3.96
CA THR A 111 -15.73 2.51 2.83
C THR A 111 -17.15 2.78 3.29
N ASP A 112 -17.74 3.85 2.76
CA ASP A 112 -19.13 4.22 3.05
C ASP A 112 -20.09 3.49 2.09
N ARG A 113 -19.70 3.42 0.82
CA ARG A 113 -20.53 2.84 -0.25
C ARG A 113 -19.69 2.39 -1.45
N VAL A 114 -20.12 1.31 -2.09
CA VAL A 114 -19.57 0.85 -3.37
C VAL A 114 -20.70 0.76 -4.39
N ASP A 115 -20.55 1.45 -5.53
CA ASP A 115 -21.44 1.39 -6.67
C ASP A 115 -20.67 0.85 -7.89
N ASN A 116 -21.23 -0.17 -8.56
CA ASN A 116 -20.69 -0.68 -9.82
C ASN A 116 -21.50 -0.09 -10.97
N GLY A 117 -20.96 0.92 -11.64
CA GLY A 117 -21.59 1.58 -12.80
C GLY A 117 -20.98 1.12 -14.12
N GLU A 118 -21.52 1.61 -15.24
CA GLU A 118 -21.02 1.29 -16.60
C GLU A 118 -19.59 1.81 -16.85
N GLU A 119 -19.15 2.84 -16.12
CA GLU A 119 -17.80 3.43 -16.25
C GLU A 119 -16.80 2.84 -15.24
N GLY A 120 -17.21 1.90 -14.39
CA GLY A 120 -16.36 1.26 -13.39
C GLY A 120 -16.91 1.26 -11.96
N GLU A 121 -16.06 0.84 -11.02
CA GLU A 121 -16.35 0.76 -9.59
C GLU A 121 -16.09 2.13 -8.96
N ARG A 122 -17.14 2.72 -8.37
CA ARG A 122 -17.09 3.98 -7.62
C ARG A 122 -17.23 3.68 -6.14
N THR A 123 -16.21 4.01 -5.36
CA THR A 123 -16.17 3.81 -3.91
C THR A 123 -16.25 5.17 -3.22
N GLU A 124 -17.32 5.42 -2.48
CA GLU A 124 -17.42 6.55 -1.57
C GLU A 124 -16.71 6.18 -0.26
N VAL A 125 -15.76 7.04 0.15
CA VAL A 125 -14.92 6.79 1.31
C VAL A 125 -14.87 7.99 2.24
N THR A 126 -14.76 7.71 3.54
CA THR A 126 -14.38 8.67 4.56
C THR A 126 -12.92 8.43 4.92
N ALA A 127 -12.08 9.44 4.71
CA ALA A 127 -10.65 9.43 4.98
C ALA A 127 -10.37 10.16 6.31
N PHE A 128 -9.79 9.42 7.26
CA PHE A 128 -9.34 9.93 8.56
C PHE A 128 -7.84 10.15 8.50
N GLU A 129 -7.39 11.40 8.51
CA GLU A 129 -5.98 11.75 8.68
C GLU A 129 -5.66 11.71 10.17
N VAL A 130 -4.74 10.84 10.57
CA VAL A 130 -4.42 10.54 11.95
C VAL A 130 -2.93 10.66 12.23
N ARG A 131 -2.59 10.97 13.47
CA ARG A 131 -1.22 10.90 13.98
C ARG A 131 -1.11 9.86 15.09
N VAL A 132 0.02 9.16 15.09
CA VAL A 132 0.43 8.36 16.25
C VAL A 132 1.13 9.30 17.22
N THR A 133 0.50 9.58 18.37
CA THR A 133 1.05 10.46 19.40
C THR A 133 1.99 9.74 20.35
N ASP A 134 1.68 8.47 20.65
CA ASP A 134 2.49 7.51 21.39
C ASP A 134 2.06 6.11 20.93
N SER A 135 3.01 5.21 20.61
CA SER A 135 2.72 3.83 20.24
C SER A 135 2.05 3.01 21.36
N ARG A 136 2.13 3.52 22.59
CA ARG A 136 1.44 2.98 23.77
C ARG A 136 0.11 3.67 24.04
N ALA A 137 -0.21 4.76 23.33
CA ALA A 137 -1.54 5.35 23.41
C ALA A 137 -2.57 4.34 22.91
N GLN A 138 -3.73 4.33 23.55
CA GLN A 138 -4.84 3.45 23.16
C GLN A 138 -5.65 4.03 21.99
N GLU A 139 -5.29 5.22 21.49
CA GLU A 139 -6.07 5.97 20.52
C GLU A 139 -5.16 6.73 19.56
N LEU A 140 -5.65 6.92 18.34
CA LEU A 140 -5.01 7.74 17.32
C LEU A 140 -5.58 9.17 17.36
N GLU A 141 -4.74 10.18 17.15
CA GLU A 141 -5.21 11.57 17.12
C GLU A 141 -5.69 11.93 15.71
N THR A 142 -7.00 12.00 15.51
CA THR A 142 -7.59 12.46 14.24
C THR A 142 -7.32 13.95 14.04
N GLN A 143 -6.59 14.28 12.99
CA GLN A 143 -6.26 15.64 12.57
C GLN A 143 -7.34 16.22 11.66
N GLN A 144 -7.81 15.40 10.70
CA GLN A 144 -8.79 15.82 9.71
C GLN A 144 -9.63 14.64 9.24
N VAL A 145 -10.89 14.92 8.88
CA VAL A 145 -11.78 13.98 8.22
C VAL A 145 -12.21 14.56 6.87
N ARG A 146 -12.13 13.78 5.80
CA ARG A 146 -12.57 14.17 4.46
C ARG A 146 -13.41 13.07 3.81
N HIS A 147 -14.42 13.47 3.06
CA HIS A 147 -15.15 12.54 2.19
C HIS A 147 -14.59 12.62 0.78
N ARG A 148 -14.44 11.46 0.13
CA ARG A 148 -13.88 11.36 -1.21
C ARG A 148 -14.56 10.26 -2.00
N VAL A 149 -14.40 10.34 -3.31
CA VAL A 149 -14.84 9.33 -4.25
C VAL A 149 -13.60 8.78 -4.93
N MET A 150 -13.41 7.47 -4.83
CA MET A 150 -12.36 6.76 -5.54
C MET A 150 -13.00 6.00 -6.71
N THR A 151 -12.48 6.22 -7.92
CA THR A 151 -13.00 5.58 -9.13
C THR A 151 -11.95 4.63 -9.68
N ARG A 152 -12.33 3.36 -9.86
CA ARG A 152 -11.55 2.38 -10.60
C ARG A 152 -12.25 2.06 -11.90
N TYR A 153 -11.57 2.27 -13.01
CA TYR A 153 -12.05 1.89 -14.33
C TYR A 153 -11.95 0.38 -14.55
N GLU A 154 -12.91 -0.20 -15.27
CA GLU A 154 -12.99 -1.66 -15.50
C GLU A 154 -11.79 -2.22 -16.30
N ASP A 155 -11.14 -1.38 -17.09
CA ASP A 155 -10.02 -1.71 -17.99
C ASP A 155 -8.64 -1.58 -17.34
N ALA A 156 -8.58 -1.31 -16.03
CA ALA A 156 -7.32 -1.25 -15.28
C ALA A 156 -6.65 -2.63 -15.22
N ALA A 157 -5.63 -2.82 -16.05
CA ALA A 157 -4.77 -4.01 -16.07
C ALA A 157 -3.87 -4.07 -14.82
N VAL A 158 -3.36 -2.92 -14.37
CA VAL A 158 -2.53 -2.82 -13.16
C VAL A 158 -3.02 -1.70 -12.25
N SER A 159 -2.94 -1.92 -10.94
CA SER A 159 -3.10 -0.89 -9.92
C SER A 159 -1.97 -0.97 -8.88
N ASP A 160 -1.48 0.19 -8.44
CA ASP A 160 -0.43 0.31 -7.44
C ASP A 160 -0.71 1.45 -6.46
N ASN A 161 -0.29 1.28 -5.21
CA ASN A 161 -0.34 2.36 -4.22
C ASN A 161 0.92 3.20 -4.34
N LEU A 162 0.75 4.51 -4.45
CA LEU A 162 1.86 5.46 -4.54
C LEU A 162 2.25 5.95 -3.13
N PRO A 163 3.48 6.47 -2.95
CA PRO A 163 4.05 6.73 -1.64
C PRO A 163 3.35 7.74 -0.74
N TYR A 164 2.45 8.58 -1.27
CA TYR A 164 1.65 9.52 -0.47
C TYR A 164 0.16 9.19 -0.51
N GLY A 165 -0.19 7.89 -0.56
CA GLY A 165 -1.57 7.42 -0.52
C GLY A 165 -2.38 7.67 -1.78
N GLU A 166 -1.77 8.15 -2.87
CA GLU A 166 -2.41 8.14 -4.18
C GLU A 166 -2.45 6.73 -4.75
N SER A 167 -3.30 6.50 -5.74
CA SER A 167 -3.32 5.22 -6.48
C SER A 167 -2.94 5.46 -7.94
N GLY A 168 -1.97 4.71 -8.43
CA GLY A 168 -1.63 4.65 -9.85
C GLY A 168 -2.33 3.48 -10.51
N PHE A 169 -2.80 3.64 -11.75
CA PHE A 169 -3.23 2.50 -12.57
C PHE A 169 -2.80 2.64 -14.02
N ILE A 170 -2.69 1.49 -14.69
CA ILE A 170 -2.38 1.38 -16.12
C ILE A 170 -3.49 0.54 -16.77
N ASP A 171 -4.11 1.08 -17.82
CA ASP A 171 -5.12 0.35 -18.60
C ASP A 171 -4.47 -0.68 -19.56
N ALA A 172 -5.28 -1.52 -20.19
CA ALA A 172 -4.80 -2.51 -21.16
C ALA A 172 -4.13 -1.89 -22.41
N ASP A 173 -4.43 -0.62 -22.74
CA ASP A 173 -3.80 0.13 -23.84
C ASP A 173 -2.46 0.77 -23.40
N GLY A 174 -2.06 0.63 -22.14
CA GLY A 174 -0.86 1.24 -21.58
C GLY A 174 -1.02 2.70 -21.15
N LYS A 175 -2.24 3.25 -21.12
CA LYS A 175 -2.49 4.60 -20.57
C LYS A 175 -2.33 4.58 -19.06
N VAL A 176 -1.56 5.53 -18.54
CA VAL A 176 -1.21 5.63 -17.13
C VAL A 176 -1.97 6.77 -16.50
N PHE A 177 -2.52 6.52 -15.33
CA PHE A 177 -3.31 7.48 -14.57
C PHE A 177 -2.90 7.50 -13.10
N ILE A 178 -3.08 8.66 -12.46
CA ILE A 178 -2.94 8.81 -11.01
C ILE A 178 -4.25 9.34 -10.43
N SER A 179 -4.85 8.57 -9.55
CA SER A 179 -5.92 9.02 -8.65
C SER A 179 -5.32 9.84 -7.52
N ARG A 180 -5.28 11.16 -7.71
CA ARG A 180 -4.86 12.12 -6.69
C ARG A 180 -5.89 12.17 -5.56
N ARG A 181 -5.43 12.39 -4.34
CA ARG A 181 -6.27 12.47 -3.13
C ARG A 181 -7.37 13.53 -3.19
N ASP A 182 -7.04 14.68 -3.79
CA ASP A 182 -7.94 15.83 -3.85
C ASP A 182 -8.65 15.94 -5.22
N SER A 183 -8.60 14.88 -6.04
CA SER A 183 -9.27 14.81 -7.34
C SER A 183 -10.34 13.71 -7.35
N GLU A 184 -11.54 14.06 -7.81
CA GLU A 184 -12.61 13.08 -8.02
C GLU A 184 -12.32 12.13 -9.19
N LYS A 185 -11.57 12.62 -10.18
CA LYS A 185 -11.23 11.86 -11.39
C LYS A 185 -9.73 11.59 -11.45
N PRO A 186 -9.32 10.41 -11.93
CA PRO A 186 -7.92 10.13 -12.16
C PRO A 186 -7.31 11.07 -13.21
N GLU A 187 -6.10 11.53 -12.92
CA GLU A 187 -5.30 12.38 -13.80
C GLU A 187 -4.58 11.50 -14.82
N TYR A 188 -4.75 11.78 -16.11
CA TYR A 188 -3.99 11.10 -17.16
C TYR A 188 -2.55 11.61 -17.20
N MET A 189 -1.59 10.70 -17.09
CA MET A 189 -0.16 11.02 -17.01
C MET A 189 0.61 10.76 -18.31
N GLY A 190 0.08 9.92 -19.20
CA GLY A 190 0.73 9.56 -20.46
C GLY A 190 0.48 8.11 -20.86
N THR A 191 1.21 7.62 -21.86
CA THR A 191 1.07 6.25 -22.38
C THR A 191 2.41 5.52 -22.37
N VAL A 192 2.38 4.25 -21.98
CA VAL A 192 3.49 3.31 -22.18
C VAL A 192 3.22 2.50 -23.45
N ALA A 193 4.08 2.68 -24.45
CA ALA A 193 4.03 1.84 -25.65
C ALA A 193 4.33 0.36 -25.33
N ASP A 194 3.62 -0.53 -26.02
CA ASP A 194 3.76 -1.99 -25.91
C ASP A 194 3.63 -2.48 -24.45
N PHE A 195 2.70 -1.90 -23.69
CA PHE A 195 2.45 -2.32 -22.32
C PHE A 195 1.94 -3.78 -22.27
N ALA A 196 2.47 -4.54 -21.32
CA ALA A 196 2.05 -5.91 -21.03
C ALA A 196 1.98 -6.09 -19.51
N GLU A 197 0.82 -6.50 -19.01
CA GLU A 197 0.54 -6.64 -17.58
C GLU A 197 1.54 -7.59 -16.90
N GLU A 198 1.89 -8.70 -17.55
CA GLU A 198 2.79 -9.72 -17.02
C GLU A 198 4.23 -9.21 -16.82
N GLY A 199 4.57 -8.11 -17.48
CA GLY A 199 5.85 -7.43 -17.34
C GLY A 199 5.89 -6.43 -16.19
N PHE A 200 4.76 -6.08 -15.57
CA PHE A 200 4.72 -5.05 -14.54
C PHE A 200 5.44 -5.47 -13.25
N LEU A 201 6.28 -4.58 -12.74
CA LEU A 201 7.03 -4.75 -11.50
C LEU A 201 6.83 -3.51 -10.62
N ARG A 202 6.43 -3.73 -9.37
CA ARG A 202 6.36 -2.65 -8.36
C ARG A 202 7.76 -2.10 -8.06
N VAL A 203 7.88 -0.77 -8.03
CA VAL A 203 9.11 -0.09 -7.62
C VAL A 203 8.84 0.69 -6.34
N ARG A 204 9.47 0.26 -5.26
CA ARG A 204 9.53 1.06 -4.03
C ARG A 204 10.50 2.22 -4.26
N SER A 205 9.95 3.39 -4.45
CA SER A 205 10.64 4.62 -4.84
C SER A 205 10.43 5.72 -3.81
N LYS A 206 11.30 6.73 -3.80
CA LYS A 206 11.13 7.90 -2.93
C LYS A 206 9.85 8.65 -3.30
N ALA A 207 9.20 9.21 -2.30
CA ALA A 207 7.84 9.68 -2.42
C ALA A 207 7.65 10.85 -3.41
N ALA A 208 8.66 11.69 -3.63
CA ALA A 208 8.60 12.81 -4.58
C ALA A 208 8.51 12.40 -6.07
N ASP A 209 8.94 11.19 -6.44
CA ASP A 209 8.87 10.69 -7.82
C ASP A 209 8.56 9.20 -7.80
N PRO A 210 7.26 8.83 -7.67
CA PRO A 210 6.84 7.44 -7.72
C PRO A 210 7.23 6.80 -9.05
N LYS A 211 7.79 5.60 -8.97
CA LYS A 211 8.25 4.83 -10.13
C LYS A 211 7.51 3.50 -10.24
N PHE A 212 7.53 2.95 -11.43
CA PHE A 212 7.18 1.56 -11.71
C PHE A 212 8.22 0.98 -12.68
N ALA A 213 8.22 -0.34 -12.80
CA ALA A 213 9.16 -1.03 -13.67
C ALA A 213 8.41 -1.95 -14.63
N LEU A 214 8.98 -2.10 -15.82
CA LEU A 214 8.51 -3.02 -16.84
C LEU A 214 9.64 -3.96 -17.21
N LYS A 215 9.40 -5.25 -17.00
CA LYS A 215 10.25 -6.32 -17.49
C LYS A 215 10.08 -6.42 -19.00
N ARG A 216 11.17 -6.23 -19.72
CA ARG A 216 11.31 -6.42 -21.16
C ARG A 216 12.20 -7.65 -21.42
N GLU A 217 12.35 -8.02 -22.68
CA GLU A 217 13.26 -9.10 -23.05
C GLU A 217 14.72 -8.70 -22.74
N GLY A 218 15.32 -9.33 -21.73
CA GLY A 218 16.73 -9.15 -21.36
C GLY A 218 17.03 -7.94 -20.47
N TYR A 219 16.05 -7.11 -20.12
CA TYR A 219 16.24 -5.96 -19.24
C TYR A 219 14.94 -5.54 -18.51
N VAL A 220 15.09 -4.69 -17.51
CA VAL A 220 13.98 -3.99 -16.83
C VAL A 220 14.12 -2.49 -17.09
N GLU A 221 13.03 -1.85 -17.52
CA GLU A 221 12.91 -0.40 -17.61
C GLU A 221 12.29 0.13 -16.33
N ILE A 222 12.87 1.16 -15.74
CA ILE A 222 12.27 1.91 -14.63
C ILE A 222 11.72 3.20 -15.22
N ARG A 223 10.45 3.49 -14.95
CA ARG A 223 9.69 4.65 -15.45
C ARG A 223 9.06 5.39 -14.28
N SER A 224 8.74 6.67 -14.47
CA SER A 224 8.02 7.48 -13.48
C SER A 224 6.52 7.41 -13.74
N TRP A 225 5.72 7.26 -12.68
CA TRP A 225 4.26 7.40 -12.78
C TRP A 225 3.86 8.80 -13.26
N ASN A 226 4.64 9.84 -12.92
CA ASN A 226 4.36 11.21 -13.33
C ASN A 226 4.77 11.52 -14.78
N ASN A 227 5.60 10.68 -15.39
CA ASN A 227 6.03 10.82 -16.78
C ASN A 227 6.35 9.42 -17.36
N PRO A 228 5.31 8.64 -17.71
CA PRO A 228 5.44 7.21 -18.03
C PRO A 228 6.17 6.96 -19.36
N GLU A 229 6.18 7.94 -20.28
CA GLU A 229 6.87 7.86 -21.56
C GLU A 229 8.39 7.83 -21.39
N ARG A 230 8.90 8.46 -20.32
CA ARG A 230 10.33 8.58 -20.04
C ARG A 230 10.86 7.38 -19.25
N VAL A 231 11.82 6.67 -19.83
CA VAL A 231 12.65 5.69 -19.11
C VAL A 231 13.66 6.44 -18.24
N VAL A 232 13.59 6.22 -16.93
CA VAL A 232 14.46 6.82 -15.91
C VAL A 232 15.76 6.02 -15.79
N ALA A 233 15.69 4.70 -15.86
CA ALA A 233 16.84 3.81 -15.82
C ALA A 233 16.54 2.47 -16.51
N THR A 234 17.60 1.77 -16.92
CA THR A 234 17.51 0.42 -17.50
C THR A 234 18.46 -0.50 -16.74
N LEU A 235 17.96 -1.66 -16.31
CA LEU A 235 18.73 -2.69 -15.62
C LEU A 235 18.82 -3.91 -16.52
N ASN A 236 20.02 -4.27 -16.95
CA ASN A 236 20.22 -5.49 -17.73
C ASN A 236 19.98 -6.71 -16.83
N THR A 237 19.04 -7.57 -17.22
CA THR A 237 18.79 -8.84 -16.55
C THR A 237 19.63 -9.90 -17.25
N GLU A 238 20.95 -9.86 -17.09
CA GLU A 238 21.77 -10.97 -17.58
C GLU A 238 21.35 -12.27 -16.89
N ARG A 239 21.28 -13.35 -17.67
CA ARG A 239 20.97 -14.74 -17.27
C ARG A 239 21.78 -15.27 -16.06
N PHE A 240 22.79 -14.54 -15.60
CA PHE A 240 23.76 -14.99 -14.59
C PHE A 240 23.50 -14.49 -13.17
N ALA A 241 22.59 -13.54 -12.95
CA ALA A 241 22.27 -13.08 -11.59
C ALA A 241 21.44 -14.12 -10.80
N CYS A 242 20.77 -15.05 -11.50
CA CYS A 242 19.94 -16.07 -10.87
C CYS A 242 20.02 -17.39 -11.66
N ARG A 243 20.54 -18.45 -11.02
CA ARG A 243 20.82 -19.75 -11.63
C ARG A 243 19.62 -20.72 -11.64
N ILE A 244 18.42 -20.23 -11.32
CA ILE A 244 17.22 -21.06 -11.16
C ILE A 244 16.11 -20.47 -12.04
N GLU A 245 15.41 -21.30 -12.83
CA GLU A 245 14.33 -20.88 -13.74
C GLU A 245 13.17 -20.15 -13.04
N GLN A 246 13.05 -20.32 -11.71
CA GLN A 246 12.02 -19.70 -10.87
C GLN A 246 12.38 -18.27 -10.41
N CYS A 247 13.54 -17.76 -10.79
CA CYS A 247 13.94 -16.41 -10.43
C CYS A 247 13.22 -15.36 -11.29
N GLY A 248 12.13 -14.82 -10.75
CA GLY A 248 11.57 -13.54 -11.18
C GLY A 248 12.13 -12.40 -10.32
N ILE A 249 12.27 -11.22 -10.91
CA ILE A 249 12.36 -9.99 -10.11
C ILE A 249 10.94 -9.77 -9.57
N ALA A 250 10.77 -9.84 -8.25
CA ALA A 250 9.46 -9.63 -7.63
C ALA A 250 9.16 -8.13 -7.38
N ALA A 251 10.20 -7.35 -7.09
CA ALA A 251 10.12 -5.92 -6.89
C ALA A 251 11.49 -5.26 -7.12
N VAL A 252 11.49 -3.96 -7.40
CA VAL A 252 12.69 -3.12 -7.45
C VAL A 252 12.62 -2.12 -6.30
N THR A 253 13.77 -1.82 -5.69
CA THR A 253 13.87 -0.85 -4.60
C THR A 253 14.96 0.16 -4.92
N GLU A 254 14.64 1.44 -4.82
CA GLU A 254 15.59 2.54 -4.91
C GLU A 254 16.31 2.70 -3.55
N ILE A 255 17.65 2.56 -3.53
CA ILE A 255 18.50 2.74 -2.33
C ILE A 255 19.29 4.04 -2.50
N SER A 256 19.40 4.86 -1.46
CA SER A 256 20.24 6.07 -1.43
C SER A 256 21.49 5.92 -0.59
#